data_AF-A0A5E4N1Y4-F1
#
_entry.id   AF-A0A5E4N1Y4-F1
#
_cell.length_a   1.000
_cell.length_b   1.000
_cell.length_c   1.000
_cell.angle_alpha   90.00
_cell.angle_beta   90.00
_cell.angle_gamma   90.00
#
_symmetry.space_group_name_H-M   'P 1'
#
loop_
_entity.id
_entity.type
_entity.pdbx_description
1 polymer ?
#
loop_
_entity_poly.entity_id
_entity_poly.type
_entity_poly.pdbx_seq_one_letter_code
_entity_poly.pdbx_strand_id
1 'polypeptide(L)'
;MAHKAALSLEIAVCFIPKFNRECPQEVYPFLSTYDFVSKTVSDDSRHILLQAILTKLAGKSFAVLQHREMKSWEVLKSLLEMTFCAKWTPSYLQMELITTKHKIGETVQKYSSRVEELLYEL
;
A
#
# COMPACT_ATOMS: atom_id res chain seq x y z
N MET A 1 21.76 -16.43 -22.05
CA MET A 1 21.55 -15.01 -21.65
C MET A 1 20.06 -14.79 -21.54
N ALA A 2 19.52 -14.68 -20.32
CA ALA A 2 18.08 -14.46 -20.16
C ALA A 2 17.75 -13.04 -20.62
N HIS A 3 16.85 -12.91 -21.61
CA HIS A 3 16.25 -11.62 -21.94
C HIS A 3 15.49 -11.13 -20.71
N LYS A 4 16.07 -10.18 -19.97
CA LYS A 4 15.34 -9.42 -18.97
C LYS A 4 14.30 -8.61 -19.75
N ALA A 5 13.04 -9.03 -19.72
CA ALA A 5 11.95 -8.26 -20.30
C ALA A 5 11.93 -6.89 -19.62
N ALA A 6 12.33 -5.85 -20.36
CA ALA A 6 12.33 -4.48 -19.88
C ALA A 6 10.97 -3.87 -20.19
N LEU A 7 10.24 -3.44 -19.15
CA LEU A 7 9.03 -2.66 -19.32
C LEU A 7 9.39 -1.22 -19.67
N SER A 8 8.68 -0.62 -20.61
CA SER A 8 8.82 0.83 -20.84
C SER A 8 8.29 1.60 -19.63
N LEU A 9 8.88 2.77 -19.37
CA LEU A 9 8.51 3.61 -18.24
C LEU A 9 7.03 4.02 -18.27
N GLU A 10 6.47 4.26 -19.46
CA GLU A 10 5.06 4.60 -19.64
C GLU A 10 4.14 3.47 -19.15
N ILE A 11 4.44 2.24 -19.55
CA ILE A 11 3.66 1.06 -19.15
C ILE A 11 3.80 0.85 -17.64
N ALA A 12 5.03 0.96 -17.11
CA ALA A 12 5.34 0.90 -15.69
C ALA A 12 4.51 1.87 -14.83
N VAL A 13 4.36 3.13 -15.25
CA VAL A 13 3.57 4.15 -14.54
C VAL A 13 2.06 3.88 -14.61
N CYS A 14 1.59 3.28 -15.70
CA CYS A 14 0.19 2.85 -15.83
C CYS A 14 -0.16 1.71 -14.87
N PHE A 15 0.78 0.79 -14.60
CA PHE A 15 0.58 -0.31 -13.66
C PHE A 15 0.43 0.15 -12.21
N ILE A 16 1.05 1.27 -11.81
CA ILE A 16 0.98 1.76 -10.43
C ILE A 16 -0.43 2.30 -10.14
N PRO A 17 -1.17 1.65 -9.21
CA PRO A 17 -2.50 2.11 -8.85
C PRO A 17 -2.43 3.41 -8.05
N LYS A 18 -3.51 4.18 -8.05
CA LYS A 18 -3.63 5.32 -7.12
C LYS A 18 -3.82 4.78 -5.71
N PHE A 19 -3.18 5.38 -4.73
CA PHE A 19 -3.34 5.00 -3.33
C PHE A 19 -3.75 6.21 -2.50
N ASN A 20 -4.99 6.21 -2.02
CA ASN A 20 -5.58 7.31 -1.23
C ASN A 20 -5.84 6.95 0.24
N ARG A 21 -5.62 5.68 0.61
CA ARG A 21 -5.88 5.08 1.94
C ARG A 21 -7.37 5.00 2.33
N GLU A 22 -8.28 4.99 1.36
CA GLU A 22 -9.69 4.64 1.62
C GLU A 22 -9.84 3.17 2.00
N CYS A 23 -9.06 2.28 1.37
CA CYS A 23 -8.93 0.88 1.74
C CYS A 23 -7.52 0.60 2.31
N PRO A 24 -7.36 0.32 3.62
CA PRO A 24 -6.06 0.01 4.21
C PRO A 24 -5.35 -1.20 3.59
N GLN A 25 -6.12 -2.18 3.10
CA GLN A 25 -5.60 -3.42 2.49
C GLN A 25 -4.90 -3.17 1.14
N GLU A 26 -5.16 -2.03 0.48
CA GLU A 26 -4.55 -1.70 -0.82
C GLU A 26 -3.08 -1.29 -0.73
N VAL A 27 -2.56 -1.06 0.48
CA VAL A 27 -1.15 -0.68 0.67
C VAL A 27 -0.19 -1.77 0.19
N TYR A 28 -0.45 -3.06 0.47
CA TYR A 28 0.42 -4.15 0.03
C TYR A 28 0.38 -4.39 -1.49
N PRO A 29 -0.80 -4.45 -2.15
CA PRO A 29 -0.90 -4.44 -3.61
C PRO A 29 -0.16 -3.26 -4.25
N PHE A 30 -0.26 -2.07 -3.66
CA PHE A 30 0.46 -0.89 -4.15
C PHE A 30 1.99 -1.04 -4.03
N LEU A 31 2.49 -1.43 -2.86
CA LEU A 31 3.93 -1.62 -2.61
C LEU A 31 4.51 -2.75 -3.48
N SER A 32 3.80 -3.88 -3.59
CA SER A 32 4.23 -5.02 -4.40
C SER A 32 4.23 -4.72 -5.90
N THR A 33 3.26 -3.93 -6.38
CA THR A 33 3.23 -3.47 -7.78
C THR A 33 4.44 -2.61 -8.10
N TYR A 34 4.81 -1.67 -7.21
CA TYR A 34 6.03 -0.90 -7.41
C TYR A 34 7.29 -1.77 -7.34
N ASP A 35 7.41 -2.68 -6.38
CA ASP A 35 8.56 -3.58 -6.29
C ASP A 35 8.73 -4.43 -7.55
N PHE A 36 7.62 -4.85 -8.17
CA PHE A 36 7.62 -5.55 -9.46
C PHE A 36 8.09 -4.65 -10.61
N VAL A 37 7.51 -3.45 -10.72
CA VAL A 37 7.81 -2.49 -11.78
C VAL A 37 9.27 -2.00 -11.69
N SER A 38 9.76 -1.72 -10.48
CA SER A 38 11.13 -1.29 -10.21
C SER A 38 12.19 -2.31 -10.67
N LYS A 39 11.88 -3.61 -10.57
CA LYS A 39 12.76 -4.70 -11.06
C LYS A 39 12.77 -4.83 -12.57
N THR A 40 11.73 -4.36 -13.26
CA THR A 40 11.53 -4.51 -14.71
C THR A 40 11.92 -3.27 -15.52
N VAL A 41 12.00 -2.08 -14.92
CA VAL A 41 12.51 -0.87 -15.58
C VAL A 41 14.04 -0.77 -15.50
N SER A 42 14.63 0.07 -16.35
CA SER A 42 16.08 0.36 -16.33
C SER A 42 16.46 1.23 -15.13
N ASP A 43 17.68 1.07 -14.63
CA ASP A 43 18.17 1.78 -13.44
C ASP A 43 18.11 3.31 -13.60
N ASP A 44 18.41 3.81 -14.80
CA ASP A 44 18.36 5.23 -15.15
C ASP A 44 16.95 5.85 -15.01
N SER A 45 15.91 5.01 -15.11
CA SER A 45 14.52 5.44 -15.04
C SER A 45 13.90 5.34 -13.63
N ARG A 46 14.62 4.80 -12.64
CA ARG A 46 14.12 4.64 -11.26
C ARG A 46 13.80 5.96 -10.59
N HIS A 47 14.58 7.02 -10.83
CA HIS A 47 14.29 8.35 -10.29
C HIS A 47 12.96 8.89 -10.84
N ILE A 48 12.70 8.69 -12.14
CA ILE A 48 11.44 9.11 -12.77
C ILE A 48 10.28 8.26 -12.25
N LEU A 49 10.49 6.96 -12.04
CA LEU A 49 9.51 6.07 -11.43
C LEU A 49 9.15 6.51 -10.00
N LEU A 50 10.14 6.94 -9.20
CA LEU A 50 9.91 7.51 -7.87
C LEU A 50 9.06 8.79 -7.93
N GLN A 51 9.36 9.70 -8.85
CA GLN A 51 8.55 10.90 -9.04
C GLN A 51 7.12 10.54 -9.46
N ALA A 52 6.96 9.59 -10.38
CA ALA A 52 5.66 9.14 -10.84
C ALA A 52 4.82 8.53 -9.71
N ILE A 53 5.40 7.72 -8.82
CA ILE A 53 4.64 7.15 -7.71
C ILE A 53 4.19 8.21 -6.69
N LEU A 54 4.99 9.26 -6.48
CA LEU A 54 4.59 10.38 -5.61
C LEU A 54 3.33 11.07 -6.16
N THR A 55 3.17 11.15 -7.49
CA THR A 55 1.94 11.69 -8.12
C THR A 55 0.72 10.76 -8.00
N LYS A 56 0.92 9.48 -7.69
CA LYS A 56 -0.16 8.48 -7.53
C LYS A 56 -0.70 8.42 -6.10
N LEU A 57 -0.01 9.07 -5.15
CA LEU A 57 -0.46 9.22 -3.78
C LEU A 57 -1.46 10.38 -3.69
N ALA A 58 -2.56 10.17 -2.98
CA ALA A 58 -3.63 11.15 -2.86
C ALA A 58 -4.20 11.17 -1.43
N GLY A 59 -4.91 12.25 -1.08
CA GLY A 59 -5.60 12.36 0.20
C GLY A 59 -4.69 12.12 1.40
N LYS A 60 -5.03 11.13 2.24
CA LYS A 60 -4.31 10.86 3.49
C LYS A 60 -2.92 10.25 3.26
N SER A 61 -2.65 9.60 2.13
CA SER A 61 -1.33 9.07 1.81
C SER A 61 -0.37 10.18 1.36
N PHE A 62 -0.86 11.16 0.59
CA PHE A 62 -0.11 12.34 0.21
C PHE A 62 0.18 13.27 1.40
N ALA A 63 -0.76 13.42 2.33
CA ALA A 63 -0.57 14.25 3.53
C ALA A 63 0.64 13.81 4.38
N VAL A 64 0.95 12.51 4.40
CA VAL A 64 2.11 11.95 5.11
C VAL A 64 3.45 12.39 4.49
N LEU A 65 3.41 12.85 3.24
CA LEU A 65 4.57 13.31 2.48
C LEU A 65 4.75 14.83 2.48
N GLN A 66 3.74 15.62 2.90
CA GLN A 66 3.73 17.08 2.74
C GLN A 66 4.92 17.82 3.37
N HIS A 67 5.62 17.21 4.34
CA HIS A 67 6.76 17.81 5.03
C HIS A 67 8.05 17.00 4.89
N ARG A 68 8.12 16.08 3.93
CA ARG A 68 9.26 15.17 3.79
C ARG A 68 9.74 15.11 2.36
N GLU A 69 11.03 15.37 2.15
CA GLU A 69 11.68 15.04 0.88
C GLU A 69 11.85 13.53 0.76
N MET A 70 11.18 12.92 -0.22
CA MET A 70 11.32 11.51 -0.53
C MET A 70 12.51 11.31 -1.48
N LYS A 71 13.62 10.79 -0.94
CA LYS A 71 14.89 10.60 -1.68
C LYS A 71 15.08 9.19 -2.23
N SER A 72 14.38 8.21 -1.67
CA SER A 72 14.44 6.83 -2.16
C SER A 72 13.11 6.10 -1.96
N TRP A 73 12.93 5.03 -2.71
CA TRP A 73 11.78 4.14 -2.57
C TRP A 73 11.74 3.47 -1.20
N GLU A 74 12.89 3.07 -0.67
CA GLU A 74 12.99 2.35 0.60
C GLU A 74 12.46 3.21 1.76
N VAL A 75 12.77 4.51 1.72
CA VAL A 75 12.24 5.48 2.70
C VAL A 75 10.73 5.64 2.55
N LEU A 76 10.23 5.76 1.31
CA LEU A 76 8.80 5.87 1.04
C LEU A 76 8.05 4.61 1.49
N LYS A 77 8.55 3.43 1.15
CA LYS A 77 8.00 2.12 1.54
C LYS A 77 7.93 1.99 3.05
N SER A 78 9.05 2.22 3.75
CA SER A 78 9.09 2.15 5.21
C SER A 78 8.12 3.15 5.86
N LEU A 79 7.98 4.35 5.31
CA LEU A 79 7.03 5.35 5.80
C LEU A 79 5.58 4.93 5.60
N LEU A 80 5.23 4.42 4.42
CA LEU A 80 3.89 3.92 4.13
C LEU A 80 3.56 2.69 5.01
N GLU A 81 4.49 1.78 5.19
CA GLU A 81 4.37 0.63 6.09
C GLU A 81 4.19 1.08 7.54
N MET A 82 5.03 2.00 8.04
CA MET A 82 4.91 2.51 9.41
C MET A 82 3.59 3.27 9.63
N THR A 83 3.08 3.95 8.61
CA THR A 83 1.89 4.80 8.79
C THR A 83 0.58 4.05 8.55
N PHE A 84 0.60 3.07 7.65
CA PHE A 84 -0.59 2.38 7.17
C PHE A 84 -0.59 0.87 7.46
N CYS A 85 0.58 0.24 7.56
CA CYS A 85 0.71 -1.16 7.98
C CYS A 85 0.94 -1.33 9.49
N ALA A 86 1.49 -0.34 10.22
CA ALA A 86 1.73 -0.48 11.67
C ALA A 86 0.46 -0.61 12.51
N LYS A 87 -0.71 -0.30 11.93
CA LYS A 87 -2.00 -0.64 12.50
C LYS A 87 -2.31 -2.15 12.45
N TRP A 88 -1.45 -2.99 11.88
CA TRP A 88 -1.67 -4.43 11.79
C TRP A 88 -0.61 -5.22 12.56
N THR A 89 -0.09 -4.66 13.66
CA THR A 89 0.70 -5.50 14.58
C THR A 89 -0.22 -6.59 15.15
N PRO A 90 0.29 -7.82 15.43
CA PRO A 90 -0.54 -8.88 16.02
C PRO A 90 -1.28 -8.43 17.28
N SER A 91 -0.66 -7.57 18.09
CA SER A 91 -1.29 -6.97 19.28
C SER A 91 -2.43 -6.01 18.95
N TYR A 92 -2.30 -5.20 17.89
CA TYR A 92 -3.41 -4.36 17.43
C TYR A 92 -4.55 -5.22 16.91
N LEU A 93 -4.25 -6.25 16.11
CA LEU A 93 -5.29 -7.12 15.53
C LEU A 93 -6.03 -7.93 16.57
N GLN A 94 -5.32 -8.43 17.58
CA GLN A 94 -5.95 -9.04 18.75
C GLN A 94 -6.85 -8.03 19.47
N MET A 95 -6.40 -6.79 19.66
CA MET A 95 -7.20 -5.76 20.33
C MET A 95 -8.44 -5.37 19.50
N GLU A 96 -8.30 -5.19 18.20
CA GLU A 96 -9.40 -4.88 17.27
C GLU A 96 -10.40 -6.05 17.21
N LEU A 97 -9.92 -7.30 17.18
CA LEU A 97 -10.76 -8.50 17.19
C LEU A 97 -11.57 -8.60 18.50
N ILE A 98 -10.93 -8.43 19.66
CA ILE A 98 -11.60 -8.51 20.97
C ILE A 98 -12.59 -7.36 21.18
N THR A 99 -12.31 -6.19 20.60
CA THR A 99 -13.17 -5.01 20.72
C THR A 99 -14.24 -4.92 19.62
N THR A 100 -14.14 -5.76 18.59
CA THR A 100 -15.13 -5.83 17.50
C THR A 100 -16.46 -6.36 18.03
N LYS A 101 -17.48 -5.50 17.97
CA LYS A 101 -18.86 -5.83 18.35
C LYS A 101 -19.79 -5.67 17.14
N HIS A 102 -20.89 -6.41 17.19
CA HIS A 102 -22.01 -6.24 16.26
C HIS A 102 -22.56 -4.82 16.39
N LYS A 103 -22.63 -4.09 15.26
CA LYS A 103 -23.11 -2.70 15.25
C LYS A 103 -24.64 -2.66 15.15
N ILE A 104 -25.26 -1.63 15.72
CA ILE A 104 -26.70 -1.40 15.59
C ILE A 104 -27.03 -1.17 14.10
N GLY A 105 -27.97 -1.95 13.56
CA GLY A 105 -28.36 -1.90 12.14
C GLY A 105 -27.44 -2.67 11.18
N GLU A 106 -26.40 -3.34 11.68
CA GLU A 106 -25.57 -4.24 10.89
C GLU A 106 -26.23 -5.61 10.73
N THR A 107 -26.10 -6.24 9.56
CA THR A 107 -26.56 -7.61 9.37
C THR A 107 -25.55 -8.61 9.94
N VAL A 108 -26.03 -9.78 10.38
CA VAL A 108 -25.16 -10.85 10.89
C VAL A 108 -24.07 -11.21 9.88
N GLN A 109 -24.40 -11.25 8.58
CA GLN A 109 -23.45 -11.55 7.51
C GLN A 109 -22.33 -10.50 7.42
N LYS A 110 -22.66 -9.20 7.47
CA LYS A 110 -21.65 -8.11 7.44
C LYS A 110 -20.74 -8.14 8.66
N TYR A 111 -21.29 -8.47 9.82
CA TYR A 111 -20.49 -8.65 11.02
C TYR A 111 -19.56 -9.87 10.91
N SER A 112 -20.06 -11.02 10.44
CA SER A 112 -19.24 -12.23 10.23
C SER A 112 -18.09 -11.95 9.28
N SER A 113 -18.35 -11.32 8.13
CA SER A 113 -17.30 -11.00 7.17
C SER A 113 -16.21 -10.10 7.77
N ARG A 114 -16.56 -9.10 8.58
CA ARG A 114 -15.56 -8.25 9.25
C ARG A 114 -14.72 -9.01 10.28
N VAL A 115 -15.34 -9.93 11.03
CA VAL A 115 -14.62 -10.75 12.02
C VAL A 115 -13.69 -11.74 11.30
N GLU A 116 -14.16 -12.35 10.21
CA GLU A 116 -13.35 -13.22 9.36
C GLU A 116 -12.16 -12.47 8.74
N GLU A 117 -12.37 -11.27 8.20
CA GLU A 117 -11.29 -10.42 7.67
C GLU A 117 -10.23 -10.12 8.74
N LEU A 118 -10.64 -9.76 9.96
CA LEU A 118 -9.71 -9.52 11.07
C LEU A 118 -8.96 -10.80 11.49
N LEU A 119 -9.59 -11.97 11.42
CA LEU A 119 -8.95 -13.26 11.69
C LEU A 119 -7.96 -13.67 10.60
N TYR A 120 -8.24 -13.36 9.33
CA TYR A 120 -7.32 -13.65 8.22
C TYR A 120 -6.05 -12.81 8.27
N GLU A 121 -6.13 -11.59 8.80
CA GLU A 121 -4.98 -10.68 8.87
C GLU A 121 -4.11 -10.88 10.12
N LEU A 122 -4.57 -11.68 11.10
CA LEU A 122 -3.92 -11.95 12.40
C LEU A 122 -2.92 -13.12 12.34
#